data_AF-A0A6A5RGW1-F1
#
_entry.id   AF-A0A6A5RGW1-F1
#
_cell.length_a   1.000
_cell.length_b   1.000
_cell.length_c   1.000
_cell.angle_alpha   90.00
_cell.angle_beta   90.00
_cell.angle_gamma   90.00
#
_symmetry.space_group_name_H-M   'P 1'
#
loop_
_entity.id
_entity.type
_entity.pdbx_description
1 polymer ?
#
loop_
_entity_poly.entity_id
_entity_poly.type
_entity_poly.pdbx_seq_one_letter_code
_entity_poly.pdbx_strand_id
1 'polypeptide(L)'
;MEPSTSLPMRNMFDFTVEDWIIHLETRCLFDHRPWMLNPSVPHYKTMQIFQAFTDRVIAALRRNDDAARALLHDDKLLNICAGLPCFDTEGQDMTFRKWIKEAILKYPHRRTPKQHLWLFIVDLQEATPTGDIVLAVQQAVDCLDPWMNSAWDTENLLVDPDDRDYFFHSEHTVEDAVGERCEINGSCPICANDFDEGIHRPQQGRCGHVYCRQCFQNTLKHAMKTAEAKYTCAFCLCEPGQSICFTSDSPFGLLPVHYWTLPLALTLLLVIVLLRLFPIARAAPTSLVLTALFSRLKDGITYENDRISSKLAGHMPGSTDGGARTRSAMRVAAVLRQIRTGSAFGTFDHCDM
;
A
#
# COMPACT_ATOMS: atom_id res chain seq x y z
N MET A 1 2.75 -0.79 29.40
CA MET A 1 2.51 -0.89 27.95
C MET A 1 2.78 -2.32 27.56
N GLU A 2 1.72 -3.11 27.42
CA GLU A 2 1.86 -4.47 26.89
C GLU A 2 2.08 -4.37 25.38
N PRO A 3 3.00 -5.15 24.80
CA PRO A 3 3.23 -5.15 23.37
C PRO A 3 1.97 -5.67 22.67
N SER A 4 1.38 -4.86 21.79
CA SER A 4 0.32 -5.27 20.89
C SER A 4 0.83 -6.43 20.04
N THR A 5 0.42 -7.64 20.40
CA THR A 5 0.66 -8.84 19.62
C THR A 5 -0.20 -8.75 18.37
N SER A 6 0.41 -8.25 17.28
CA SER A 6 -0.18 -8.41 15.96
C SER A 6 -0.46 -9.90 15.75
N LEU A 7 -1.76 -10.25 15.68
CA LEU A 7 -2.18 -11.61 15.38
C LEU A 7 -1.49 -12.01 14.07
N PRO A 8 -0.81 -13.18 14.02
CA PRO A 8 -0.27 -13.67 12.76
C PRO A 8 -1.41 -13.68 11.75
N MET A 9 -1.17 -13.19 10.53
CA MET A 9 -2.12 -13.29 9.42
C MET A 9 -2.30 -14.78 9.09
N ARG A 10 -3.05 -15.50 9.93
CA ARG A 10 -3.67 -16.78 9.58
C ARG A 10 -4.53 -16.51 8.35
N ASN A 11 -4.54 -17.46 7.43
CA ASN A 11 -5.48 -17.45 6.33
C ASN A 11 -6.88 -17.21 6.90
N MET A 12 -7.51 -16.08 6.55
CA MET A 12 -8.84 -15.71 7.08
C MET A 12 -9.92 -16.74 6.73
N PHE A 13 -9.63 -17.64 5.79
CA PHE A 13 -10.49 -18.74 5.36
C PHE A 13 -10.71 -19.82 6.44
N ASP A 14 -9.88 -19.88 7.49
CA ASP A 14 -10.00 -20.87 8.57
C ASP A 14 -10.66 -20.31 9.84
N PHE A 15 -11.29 -19.13 9.76
CA PHE A 15 -11.83 -18.46 10.95
C PHE A 15 -13.11 -19.15 11.42
N THR A 16 -13.18 -19.45 12.72
CA THR A 16 -14.43 -19.83 13.38
C THR A 16 -15.39 -18.63 13.44
N VAL A 17 -16.67 -18.87 13.75
CA VAL A 17 -17.64 -17.78 13.96
C VAL A 17 -17.16 -16.85 15.08
N GLU A 18 -16.58 -17.41 16.14
CA GLU A 18 -15.98 -16.69 17.25
C GLU A 18 -14.78 -15.84 16.81
N ASP A 19 -13.88 -16.37 15.97
CA ASP A 19 -12.76 -15.60 15.41
C ASP A 19 -13.27 -14.40 14.59
N TRP A 20 -14.36 -14.59 13.83
CA TRP A 20 -15.02 -13.52 13.09
C TRP A 20 -15.62 -12.46 14.00
N ILE A 21 -16.31 -12.85 15.07
CA ILE A 21 -16.86 -11.91 16.04
C ILE A 21 -15.73 -11.09 16.66
N ILE A 22 -14.65 -11.74 17.12
CA ILE A 22 -13.47 -11.05 17.68
C ILE A 22 -12.87 -10.10 16.64
N HIS A 23 -12.75 -10.52 15.38
CA HIS A 23 -12.23 -9.69 14.31
C HIS A 23 -13.11 -8.44 14.10
N LEU A 24 -14.43 -8.59 14.02
CA LEU A 24 -15.34 -7.45 13.84
C LEU A 24 -15.32 -6.51 15.05
N GLU A 25 -15.28 -7.06 16.27
CA GLU A 25 -15.23 -6.26 17.50
C GLU A 25 -13.93 -5.47 17.62
N THR A 26 -12.81 -6.06 17.25
CA THR A 26 -11.50 -5.40 17.33
C THR A 26 -11.23 -4.47 16.15
N ARG A 27 -11.68 -4.84 14.94
CA ARG A 27 -11.30 -4.17 13.69
C ARG A 27 -12.44 -3.45 12.99
N CYS A 28 -13.67 -3.48 13.46
CA CYS A 28 -14.80 -2.82 12.79
C CYS A 28 -15.75 -2.08 13.76
N LEU A 29 -15.45 -2.08 15.06
CA LEU A 29 -16.15 -1.30 16.07
C LEU A 29 -15.30 -0.13 16.58
N PHE A 30 -16.01 0.88 17.08
CA PHE A 30 -15.44 2.09 17.63
C PHE A 30 -15.63 2.10 19.15
N ASP A 31 -14.74 1.41 19.87
CA ASP A 31 -14.80 1.25 21.34
C ASP A 31 -14.48 2.56 22.08
N HIS A 32 -13.58 3.36 21.53
CA HIS A 32 -13.28 4.70 22.04
C HIS A 32 -13.87 5.71 21.08
N ARG A 33 -14.80 6.52 21.58
CA ARG A 33 -15.44 7.58 20.79
C ARG A 33 -15.02 8.99 21.25
N PRO A 34 -13.72 9.35 21.27
CA PRO A 34 -13.29 10.69 21.65
C PRO A 34 -13.91 11.79 20.76
N TRP A 35 -14.38 11.44 19.57
CA TRP A 35 -15.07 12.34 18.64
C TRP A 35 -16.57 12.55 18.89
N MET A 36 -17.20 11.83 19.85
CA MET A 36 -18.59 12.12 20.27
C MET A 36 -18.77 13.56 20.79
N LEU A 37 -17.67 14.26 21.05
CA LEU A 37 -17.66 15.60 21.60
C LEU A 37 -17.92 16.71 20.56
N ASN A 38 -17.90 16.41 19.25
CA ASN A 38 -18.22 17.41 18.23
C ASN A 38 -19.12 16.85 17.10
N PRO A 39 -20.46 16.95 17.23
CA PRO A 39 -21.41 16.52 16.21
C PRO A 39 -21.36 17.34 14.92
N SER A 40 -20.61 18.46 14.89
CA SER A 40 -20.44 19.31 13.70
C SER A 40 -19.53 18.69 12.64
N VAL A 41 -18.90 17.55 12.95
CA VAL A 41 -17.96 16.87 12.07
C VAL A 41 -18.75 15.93 11.12
N PRO A 42 -18.83 16.24 9.82
CA PRO A 42 -19.78 15.60 8.90
C PRO A 42 -19.57 14.09 8.71
N HIS A 43 -18.35 13.56 8.95
CA HIS A 43 -18.06 12.13 8.84
C HIS A 43 -18.57 11.29 10.03
N TYR A 44 -19.00 11.94 11.12
CA TYR A 44 -19.45 11.22 12.33
C TYR A 44 -20.70 10.38 12.08
N LYS A 45 -21.70 10.95 11.41
CA LYS A 45 -22.95 10.25 11.07
C LYS A 45 -22.66 8.97 10.29
N THR A 46 -21.78 9.07 9.29
CA THR A 46 -21.37 7.98 8.41
C THR A 46 -20.67 6.86 9.22
N MET A 47 -19.81 7.21 10.17
CA MET A 47 -19.18 6.26 11.10
C MET A 47 -20.21 5.53 11.98
N GLN A 48 -21.16 6.25 12.57
CA GLN A 48 -22.20 5.65 13.42
C GLN A 48 -23.06 4.65 12.64
N ILE A 49 -23.43 4.99 11.41
CA ILE A 49 -24.23 4.12 10.55
C ILE A 49 -23.47 2.82 10.26
N PHE A 50 -22.18 2.93 9.91
CA PHE A 50 -21.35 1.74 9.70
C PHE A 50 -21.15 0.92 10.99
N GLN A 51 -21.01 1.55 12.15
CA GLN A 51 -20.96 0.85 13.43
C GLN A 51 -22.23 0.04 13.69
N ALA A 52 -23.39 0.66 13.49
CA ALA A 52 -24.69 0.00 13.68
C ALA A 52 -24.92 -1.16 12.69
N PHE A 53 -24.30 -1.09 11.51
CA PHE A 53 -24.23 -2.23 10.60
C PHE A 53 -23.39 -3.38 11.19
N THR A 54 -22.15 -3.09 11.60
CA THR A 54 -21.24 -4.09 12.20
C THR A 54 -21.85 -4.74 13.44
N ASP A 55 -22.45 -3.95 14.34
CA ASP A 55 -23.11 -4.43 15.55
C ASP A 55 -24.22 -5.45 15.24
N ARG A 56 -24.98 -5.23 14.15
CA ARG A 56 -26.03 -6.16 13.72
C ARG A 56 -25.47 -7.42 13.10
N VAL A 57 -24.37 -7.34 12.33
CA VAL A 57 -23.65 -8.53 11.85
C VAL A 57 -23.21 -9.37 13.04
N ILE A 58 -22.53 -8.77 14.02
CA ILE A 58 -22.08 -9.45 15.25
C ILE A 58 -23.27 -10.08 15.98
N ALA A 59 -24.37 -9.35 16.16
CA ALA A 59 -25.55 -9.86 16.83
C ALA A 59 -26.19 -11.04 16.09
N ALA A 60 -26.21 -11.03 14.75
CA ALA A 60 -26.72 -12.14 13.95
C ALA A 60 -25.82 -13.39 14.07
N LEU A 61 -24.49 -13.21 14.01
CA LEU A 61 -23.52 -14.29 14.20
C LEU A 61 -23.62 -14.90 15.60
N ARG A 62 -23.75 -14.07 16.66
CA ARG A 62 -23.94 -14.53 18.05
C ARG A 62 -25.23 -15.31 18.27
N ARG A 63 -26.29 -15.00 17.51
CA ARG A 63 -27.56 -15.75 17.53
C ARG A 63 -27.49 -17.06 16.74
N ASN A 64 -26.33 -17.38 16.15
CA ASN A 64 -26.12 -18.55 15.31
C ASN A 64 -27.11 -18.59 14.13
N ASP A 65 -27.38 -17.43 13.54
CA ASP A 65 -28.25 -17.28 12.37
C ASP A 65 -27.57 -17.93 11.15
N ASP A 66 -28.20 -18.98 10.59
CA ASP A 66 -27.65 -19.75 9.46
C ASP A 66 -27.39 -18.88 8.22
N ALA A 67 -28.24 -17.88 7.97
CA ALA A 67 -28.08 -17.00 6.81
C ALA A 67 -26.90 -16.04 7.01
N ALA A 68 -26.71 -15.53 8.23
CA ALA A 68 -25.53 -14.71 8.55
C ALA A 68 -24.23 -15.53 8.51
N ARG A 69 -24.27 -16.81 8.92
CA ARG A 69 -23.11 -17.71 8.83
C ARG A 69 -22.73 -18.03 7.39
N ALA A 70 -23.71 -18.15 6.48
CA ALA A 70 -23.44 -18.34 5.06
C ALA A 70 -22.60 -17.20 4.46
N LEU A 71 -22.74 -15.96 4.95
CA LEU A 71 -21.92 -14.82 4.53
C LEU A 71 -20.42 -14.99 4.84
N LEU A 72 -20.09 -15.76 5.87
CA LEU A 72 -18.71 -16.07 6.23
C LEU A 72 -18.10 -17.09 5.28
N HIS A 73 -18.89 -18.10 4.88
CA HIS A 73 -18.45 -19.15 3.97
C HIS A 73 -18.27 -18.67 2.53
N ASP A 74 -19.03 -17.67 2.11
CA ASP A 74 -18.96 -17.08 0.77
C ASP A 74 -17.91 -15.96 0.64
N ASP A 75 -17.07 -15.73 1.66
CA ASP A 75 -16.10 -14.63 1.74
C ASP A 75 -16.70 -13.22 1.57
N LYS A 76 -18.03 -13.06 1.66
CA LYS A 76 -18.71 -11.79 1.43
C LYS A 76 -18.37 -10.78 2.52
N LEU A 77 -18.38 -11.23 3.77
CA LEU A 77 -18.00 -10.36 4.89
C LEU A 77 -16.50 -10.03 4.87
N LEU A 78 -15.67 -10.98 4.44
CA LEU A 78 -14.25 -10.76 4.19
C LEU A 78 -14.03 -9.67 3.13
N ASN A 79 -14.78 -9.69 2.04
CA ASN A 79 -14.71 -8.67 1.00
C ASN A 79 -15.09 -7.28 1.50
N ILE A 80 -15.92 -7.17 2.54
CA ILE A 80 -16.25 -5.89 3.17
C ILE A 80 -15.16 -5.44 4.13
N CYS A 81 -14.75 -6.32 5.05
CA CYS A 81 -13.89 -5.97 6.18
C CYS A 81 -12.39 -5.95 5.83
N ALA A 82 -11.93 -6.80 4.91
CA ALA A 82 -10.52 -6.89 4.58
C ALA A 82 -10.00 -5.58 3.96
N GLY A 83 -8.87 -5.09 4.46
CA GLY A 83 -8.22 -3.87 3.95
C GLY A 83 -8.89 -2.57 4.40
N LEU A 84 -9.89 -2.62 5.29
CA LEU A 84 -10.28 -1.42 6.04
C LEU A 84 -9.14 -1.01 6.98
N PRO A 85 -8.88 0.30 7.18
CA PRO A 85 -7.90 0.76 8.16
C PRO A 85 -8.27 0.23 9.55
N CYS A 86 -7.25 -0.11 10.34
CA CYS A 86 -7.40 -0.60 11.70
C CYS A 86 -7.75 0.55 12.68
N PHE A 87 -8.28 0.22 13.87
CA PHE A 87 -8.85 1.18 14.84
C PHE A 87 -8.20 1.14 16.23
N ASP A 88 -7.14 0.38 16.39
CA ASP A 88 -6.68 -0.11 17.69
C ASP A 88 -5.84 0.92 18.47
N THR A 89 -5.41 2.02 17.82
CA THR A 89 -4.53 3.03 18.42
C THR A 89 -4.93 4.46 18.03
N GLU A 90 -4.55 5.44 18.85
CA GLU A 90 -4.83 6.87 18.59
C GLU A 90 -4.32 7.36 17.23
N GLY A 91 -3.12 6.92 16.80
CA GLY A 91 -2.59 7.25 15.47
C GLY A 91 -3.38 6.60 14.32
N GLN A 92 -3.97 5.44 14.56
CA GLN A 92 -4.81 4.74 13.59
C GLN A 92 -6.20 5.41 13.46
N ASP A 93 -6.75 5.97 14.54
CA ASP A 93 -8.00 6.76 14.48
C ASP A 93 -7.87 7.95 13.51
N MET A 94 -6.79 8.73 13.64
CA MET A 94 -6.54 9.86 12.72
C MET A 94 -6.43 9.40 11.25
N THR A 95 -5.77 8.27 11.02
CA THR A 95 -5.64 7.67 9.69
C THR A 95 -7.01 7.25 9.14
N PHE A 96 -7.83 6.62 9.96
CA PHE A 96 -9.18 6.22 9.57
C PHE A 96 -10.08 7.41 9.28
N ARG A 97 -10.06 8.45 10.11
CA ARG A 97 -10.83 9.68 9.86
C ARG A 97 -10.43 10.36 8.57
N LYS A 98 -9.12 10.42 8.29
CA LYS A 98 -8.61 10.88 6.99
C LYS A 98 -9.17 10.02 5.86
N TRP A 99 -9.14 8.70 6.01
CA TRP A 99 -9.66 7.76 5.02
C TRP A 99 -11.18 7.92 4.76
N ILE A 100 -12.01 8.13 5.80
CA ILE A 100 -13.45 8.41 5.63
C ILE A 100 -13.66 9.75 4.96
N LYS A 101 -12.97 10.79 5.44
CA LYS A 101 -13.05 12.13 4.86
C LYS A 101 -12.76 12.05 3.35
N GLU A 102 -11.71 11.33 2.97
CA GLU A 102 -11.42 11.04 1.57
C GLU A 102 -12.53 10.27 0.88
N ALA A 103 -13.08 9.20 1.48
CA ALA A 103 -14.15 8.42 0.87
C ALA A 103 -15.35 9.31 0.52
N ILE A 104 -15.80 10.14 1.48
CA ILE A 104 -16.97 11.02 1.36
C ILE A 104 -16.71 12.12 0.32
N LEU A 105 -15.55 12.78 0.40
CA LEU A 105 -15.25 13.95 -0.43
C LEU A 105 -14.77 13.58 -1.84
N LYS A 106 -14.20 12.39 -2.04
CA LYS A 106 -13.78 11.93 -3.37
C LYS A 106 -14.99 11.77 -4.28
N TYR A 107 -14.83 12.26 -5.51
CA TYR A 107 -15.75 11.98 -6.59
C TYR A 107 -15.98 10.47 -6.74
N PRO A 108 -17.22 10.00 -7.01
CA PRO A 108 -17.54 8.56 -7.02
C PRO A 108 -16.61 7.71 -7.90
N HIS A 109 -16.18 8.23 -9.06
CA HIS A 109 -15.27 7.54 -9.97
C HIS A 109 -13.77 7.68 -9.62
N ARG A 110 -13.42 8.34 -8.52
CA ARG A 110 -12.04 8.44 -7.98
C ARG A 110 -11.85 7.66 -6.67
N ARG A 111 -12.93 7.13 -6.09
CA ARG A 111 -12.87 6.29 -4.88
C ARG A 111 -12.13 4.99 -5.16
N THR A 112 -11.47 4.46 -4.14
CA THR A 112 -11.00 3.07 -4.18
C THR A 112 -12.20 2.11 -4.08
N PRO A 113 -12.08 0.85 -4.53
CA PRO A 113 -13.11 -0.17 -4.34
C PRO A 113 -13.62 -0.27 -2.90
N LYS A 114 -12.70 -0.19 -1.92
CA LYS A 114 -13.05 -0.25 -0.49
C LYS A 114 -13.79 0.99 -0.01
N GLN A 115 -13.39 2.17 -0.47
CA GLN A 115 -14.11 3.42 -0.15
C GLN A 115 -15.54 3.40 -0.71
N HIS A 116 -15.71 2.92 -1.94
CA HIS A 116 -17.02 2.80 -2.55
C HIS A 116 -17.90 1.80 -1.81
N LEU A 117 -17.39 0.59 -1.56
CA LEU A 117 -18.12 -0.47 -0.85
C LEU A 117 -18.57 -0.02 0.54
N TRP A 118 -17.67 0.62 1.30
CA TRP A 118 -17.98 1.14 2.62
C TRP A 118 -19.08 2.21 2.60
N LEU A 119 -18.99 3.18 1.67
CA LEU A 119 -20.02 4.20 1.53
C LEU A 119 -21.36 3.63 1.07
N PHE A 120 -21.35 2.65 0.17
CA PHE A 120 -22.56 2.01 -0.30
C PHE A 120 -23.31 1.31 0.84
N ILE A 121 -22.58 0.63 1.74
CA ILE A 121 -23.17 0.07 2.96
C ILE A 121 -23.79 1.19 3.80
N VAL A 122 -23.09 2.30 3.98
CA VAL A 122 -23.63 3.42 4.76
C VAL A 122 -24.90 3.98 4.13
N ASP A 123 -24.92 4.21 2.83
CA ASP A 123 -26.09 4.73 2.11
C ASP A 123 -27.28 3.75 2.21
N LEU A 124 -27.04 2.45 2.07
CA LEU A 124 -28.07 1.41 2.25
C LEU A 124 -28.66 1.43 3.67
N GLN A 125 -27.80 1.57 4.68
CA GLN A 125 -28.22 1.55 6.08
C GLN A 125 -28.84 2.86 6.54
N GLU A 126 -28.49 3.98 5.90
CA GLU A 126 -29.19 5.24 6.07
C GLU A 126 -30.62 5.15 5.52
N ALA A 127 -30.78 4.55 4.33
CA ALA A 127 -32.08 4.36 3.70
C ALA A 127 -32.95 3.30 4.40
N THR A 128 -32.33 2.23 4.92
CA THR A 128 -33.01 1.08 5.54
C THR A 128 -32.33 0.60 6.82
N PRO A 129 -32.41 1.37 7.93
CA PRO A 129 -31.63 1.11 9.16
C PRO A 129 -31.89 -0.24 9.83
N THR A 130 -33.09 -0.80 9.64
CA THR A 130 -33.49 -2.11 10.20
C THR A 130 -33.64 -3.17 9.10
N GLY A 131 -33.05 -2.94 7.92
CA GLY A 131 -33.06 -3.89 6.82
C GLY A 131 -32.37 -5.20 7.17
N ASP A 132 -32.69 -6.23 6.38
CA ASP A 132 -32.03 -7.54 6.45
C ASP A 132 -30.52 -7.38 6.21
N ILE A 133 -29.71 -7.80 7.18
CA ILE A 133 -28.26 -7.66 7.14
C ILE A 133 -27.63 -8.53 6.06
N VAL A 134 -28.21 -9.70 5.79
CA VAL A 134 -27.75 -10.64 4.76
C VAL A 134 -27.96 -10.01 3.39
N LEU A 135 -29.14 -9.44 3.17
CA LEU A 135 -29.45 -8.71 1.95
C LEU A 135 -28.52 -7.49 1.76
N ALA A 136 -28.27 -6.72 2.83
CA ALA A 136 -27.39 -5.56 2.75
C ALA A 136 -25.95 -5.93 2.39
N VAL A 137 -25.40 -6.99 3.00
CA VAL A 137 -24.07 -7.51 2.66
C VAL A 137 -24.03 -7.99 1.21
N GLN A 138 -25.05 -8.73 0.78
CA GLN A 138 -25.15 -9.22 -0.61
C GLN A 138 -25.17 -8.06 -1.61
N GLN A 139 -26.03 -7.07 -1.39
CA GLN A 139 -26.14 -5.89 -2.25
C GLN A 139 -24.83 -5.11 -2.32
N ALA A 140 -24.12 -4.98 -1.20
CA ALA A 140 -22.84 -4.29 -1.16
C ALA A 140 -21.79 -5.01 -2.00
N VAL A 141 -21.71 -6.35 -1.90
CA VAL A 141 -20.78 -7.12 -2.73
C VAL A 141 -21.15 -7.03 -4.22
N ASP A 142 -22.44 -7.16 -4.55
CA ASP A 142 -22.92 -7.15 -5.93
C ASP A 142 -22.82 -5.77 -6.60
N CYS A 143 -22.78 -4.68 -5.83
CA CYS A 143 -22.64 -3.33 -6.39
C CYS A 143 -21.22 -3.05 -6.91
N LEU A 144 -20.22 -3.84 -6.46
CA LEU A 144 -18.82 -3.50 -6.69
C LEU A 144 -18.44 -3.65 -8.15
N ASP A 145 -18.79 -4.76 -8.80
CA ASP A 145 -18.43 -5.01 -10.20
C ASP A 145 -19.07 -4.00 -11.19
N PRO A 146 -20.39 -3.71 -11.11
CA PRO A 146 -21.00 -2.67 -11.94
C PRO A 146 -20.36 -1.29 -11.73
N TRP A 147 -20.13 -0.90 -10.46
CA TRP A 147 -19.46 0.35 -10.17
C TRP A 147 -18.03 0.37 -10.73
N MET A 148 -17.27 -0.72 -10.54
CA MET A 148 -15.91 -0.85 -11.04
C MET A 148 -15.85 -0.67 -12.55
N ASN A 149 -16.73 -1.34 -13.29
CA ASN A 149 -16.83 -1.20 -14.75
C ASN A 149 -17.11 0.25 -15.17
N SER A 150 -18.07 0.91 -14.52
CA SER A 150 -18.39 2.31 -14.79
C SER A 150 -17.25 3.26 -14.41
N ALA A 151 -16.61 3.02 -13.28
CA ALA A 151 -15.61 3.92 -12.71
C ALA A 151 -14.21 3.76 -13.33
N TRP A 152 -14.00 2.71 -14.12
CA TRP A 152 -12.83 2.53 -14.99
C TRP A 152 -13.08 2.91 -16.45
N ASP A 153 -14.29 3.31 -16.79
CA ASP A 153 -14.59 3.86 -18.10
C ASP A 153 -13.71 5.09 -18.34
N THR A 154 -12.93 5.04 -19.43
CA THR A 154 -12.07 6.14 -19.85
C THR A 154 -12.84 7.45 -20.03
N GLU A 155 -14.10 7.43 -20.44
CA GLU A 155 -14.91 8.64 -20.57
C GLU A 155 -15.11 9.31 -19.20
N ASN A 156 -15.46 8.52 -18.18
CA ASN A 156 -15.63 8.99 -16.80
C ASN A 156 -14.31 9.41 -16.14
N LEU A 157 -13.18 8.85 -16.57
CA LEU A 157 -11.85 9.22 -16.06
C LEU A 157 -11.29 10.51 -16.70
N LEU A 158 -11.76 10.85 -17.90
CA LEU A 158 -11.39 12.08 -18.63
C LEU A 158 -12.19 13.29 -18.16
N VAL A 159 -13.44 13.08 -17.74
CA VAL A 159 -14.21 14.11 -17.05
C VAL A 159 -13.62 14.23 -15.65
N ASP A 160 -12.63 15.11 -15.51
CA ASP A 160 -12.33 15.64 -14.19
C ASP A 160 -13.56 16.47 -13.81
N PRO A 161 -14.32 16.11 -12.75
CA PRO A 161 -15.34 17.02 -12.26
C PRO A 161 -14.61 18.33 -11.95
N ASP A 162 -15.01 19.42 -12.59
CA ASP A 162 -14.37 20.72 -12.38
C ASP A 162 -14.20 20.92 -10.86
N ASP A 163 -12.97 21.27 -10.44
CA ASP A 163 -12.53 21.48 -9.04
C ASP A 163 -13.51 22.38 -8.22
N ARG A 164 -14.48 23.02 -8.87
CA ARG A 164 -15.49 23.93 -8.33
C ARG A 164 -16.77 23.25 -7.84
N ASP A 165 -17.22 22.15 -8.44
CA ASP A 165 -18.56 21.60 -8.16
C ASP A 165 -18.56 20.52 -7.07
N TYR A 166 -17.45 19.82 -6.87
CA TYR A 166 -17.24 18.95 -5.72
C TYR A 166 -16.37 19.68 -4.67
N PHE A 167 -16.89 20.82 -4.23
CA PHE A 167 -16.52 21.65 -3.08
C PHE A 167 -15.38 21.11 -2.19
N PHE A 168 -14.14 21.50 -2.48
CA PHE A 168 -13.42 22.60 -1.80
C PHE A 168 -11.96 22.65 -2.28
N HIS A 169 -11.52 23.85 -2.64
CA HIS A 169 -10.13 24.27 -2.92
C HIS A 169 -9.16 24.10 -1.73
N SER A 170 -9.09 22.94 -1.07
CA SER A 170 -8.13 22.71 0.01
C SER A 170 -7.72 21.25 0.11
N GLU A 171 -6.49 20.97 -0.28
CA GLU A 171 -5.65 19.84 0.13
C GLU A 171 -6.05 18.40 -0.24
N HIS A 172 -7.23 18.11 -0.81
CA HIS A 172 -7.73 16.72 -0.85
C HIS A 172 -8.49 16.24 -2.11
N THR A 173 -8.55 17.01 -3.21
CA THR A 173 -9.19 16.60 -4.48
C THR A 173 -8.17 15.99 -5.43
N VAL A 174 -8.10 14.65 -5.45
CA VAL A 174 -6.85 13.92 -5.75
C VAL A 174 -5.83 14.33 -4.68
N GLU A 175 -5.11 13.42 -4.03
CA GLU A 175 -3.92 13.91 -3.35
C GLU A 175 -3.03 14.44 -4.49
N ASP A 176 -3.11 15.75 -4.75
CA ASP A 176 -1.93 16.52 -5.04
C ASP A 176 -0.92 15.95 -4.05
N ALA A 177 0.07 15.22 -4.54
CA ALA A 177 1.06 14.54 -3.71
C ALA A 177 2.01 15.56 -3.06
N VAL A 178 1.43 16.65 -2.56
CA VAL A 178 2.05 17.82 -1.99
C VAL A 178 2.40 17.46 -0.57
N GLY A 179 3.71 17.38 -0.34
CA GLY A 179 4.30 17.52 0.98
C GLY A 179 5.08 16.28 1.43
N GLU A 180 4.37 15.21 1.80
CA GLU A 180 4.98 14.19 2.67
C GLU A 180 5.15 12.79 2.07
N ARG A 181 4.43 12.43 1.00
CA ARG A 181 4.38 11.01 0.53
C ARG A 181 4.92 10.75 -0.87
N CYS A 182 5.32 11.77 -1.63
CA CYS A 182 6.06 11.54 -2.87
C CYS A 182 7.54 11.26 -2.55
N GLU A 183 7.81 10.17 -1.82
CA GLU A 183 9.18 9.70 -1.51
C GLU A 183 9.98 9.38 -2.79
N ILE A 184 9.30 9.23 -3.92
CA ILE A 184 9.89 9.06 -5.24
C ILE A 184 10.15 10.44 -5.87
N ASN A 185 11.26 11.06 -5.47
CA ASN A 185 12.02 12.10 -6.17
C ASN A 185 11.32 13.42 -6.57
N GLY A 186 10.04 13.64 -6.27
CA GLY A 186 9.34 14.87 -6.67
C GLY A 186 9.14 15.03 -8.19
N SER A 187 9.39 13.97 -8.97
CA SER A 187 9.30 13.99 -10.43
C SER A 187 8.43 12.84 -10.95
N CYS A 188 7.78 13.08 -12.08
CA CYS A 188 6.97 12.08 -12.75
C CYS A 188 7.84 10.94 -13.29
N PRO A 189 7.51 9.67 -13.00
CA PRO A 189 8.38 8.56 -13.42
C PRO A 189 8.23 8.20 -14.91
N ILE A 190 7.32 8.85 -15.64
CA ILE A 190 7.12 8.65 -17.09
C ILE A 190 7.94 9.67 -17.90
N CYS A 191 7.79 10.97 -17.60
CA CYS A 191 8.48 12.04 -18.33
C CYS A 191 9.72 12.59 -17.62
N ALA A 192 9.98 12.17 -16.38
CA ALA A 192 11.05 12.67 -15.52
C ALA A 192 11.00 14.17 -15.19
N ASN A 193 9.91 14.86 -15.51
CA ASN A 193 9.71 16.27 -15.12
C ASN A 193 9.26 16.36 -13.67
N ASP A 194 9.73 17.39 -12.98
CA ASP A 194 9.30 17.71 -11.62
C ASP A 194 7.81 18.07 -11.58
N PHE A 195 7.16 17.72 -10.49
CA PHE A 195 5.76 18.06 -10.28
C PHE A 195 5.60 19.58 -10.07
N ASP A 196 4.61 20.17 -10.74
CA ASP A 196 4.28 21.61 -10.68
C ASP A 196 2.76 21.82 -10.57
N GLU A 197 2.28 23.05 -10.35
CA GLU A 197 0.84 23.34 -10.29
C GLU A 197 0.15 23.35 -11.69
N GLY A 198 0.94 23.22 -12.76
CA GLY A 198 0.51 23.36 -14.14
C GLY A 198 0.29 22.03 -14.85
N ILE A 199 0.98 21.85 -15.98
CA ILE A 199 0.84 20.65 -16.82
C ILE A 199 1.41 19.39 -16.17
N HIS A 200 2.34 19.55 -15.22
CA HIS A 200 2.93 18.45 -14.49
C HIS A 200 2.31 18.20 -13.13
N ARG A 201 1.11 18.74 -12.85
CA ARG A 201 0.37 18.50 -11.61
C ARG A 201 0.30 17.02 -11.27
N PRO A 202 0.70 16.60 -10.05
CA PRO A 202 0.69 15.20 -9.68
C PRO A 202 -0.76 14.70 -9.63
N GLN A 203 -1.00 13.55 -10.21
CA GLN A 203 -2.27 12.84 -10.23
C GLN A 203 -2.04 11.39 -9.83
N GLN A 204 -2.75 10.94 -8.81
CA GLN A 204 -2.67 9.57 -8.35
C GLN A 204 -3.61 8.68 -9.18
N GLY A 205 -3.06 7.64 -9.80
CA GLY A 205 -3.84 6.56 -10.39
C GLY A 205 -4.48 5.68 -9.31
N ARG A 206 -5.49 4.88 -9.68
CA ARG A 206 -6.24 4.02 -8.73
C ARG A 206 -5.38 2.98 -7.99
N CYS A 207 -4.25 2.59 -8.55
CA CYS A 207 -3.28 1.69 -7.92
C CYS A 207 -2.34 2.39 -6.92
N GLY A 208 -2.55 3.68 -6.63
CA GLY A 208 -1.72 4.47 -5.71
C GLY A 208 -0.50 5.15 -6.32
N HIS A 209 -0.04 4.71 -7.49
CA HIS A 209 1.05 5.37 -8.23
C HIS A 209 0.69 6.78 -8.70
N VAL A 210 1.67 7.69 -8.61
CA VAL A 210 1.52 9.11 -8.97
C VAL A 210 2.18 9.42 -10.31
N TYR A 211 1.47 10.16 -11.17
CA TYR A 211 1.91 10.62 -12.49
C TYR A 211 1.72 12.11 -12.61
N CYS A 212 2.36 12.74 -13.58
CA CYS A 212 1.95 14.09 -13.94
C CYS A 212 0.66 14.06 -14.77
N ARG A 213 -0.17 15.09 -14.65
CA ARG A 213 -1.46 15.23 -15.34
C ARG A 213 -1.35 14.95 -16.83
N GLN A 214 -0.33 15.52 -17.49
CA GLN A 214 -0.10 15.31 -18.92
C GLN A 214 0.13 13.82 -19.27
N CYS A 215 0.98 13.12 -18.51
CA CYS A 215 1.25 11.70 -18.73
C CYS A 215 0.03 10.82 -18.41
N PHE A 216 -0.73 11.16 -17.38
CA PHE A 216 -1.96 10.46 -17.04
C PHE A 216 -3.01 10.59 -18.15
N GLN A 217 -3.27 11.81 -18.63
CA GLN A 217 -4.18 12.07 -19.74
C GLN A 217 -3.74 11.40 -21.05
N ASN A 218 -2.44 11.38 -21.34
CA ASN A 218 -1.93 10.67 -22.52
C ASN A 218 -2.16 9.17 -22.42
N THR A 219 -1.97 8.58 -21.24
CA THR A 219 -2.26 7.16 -20.98
C THR A 219 -3.75 6.87 -21.21
N LEU A 220 -4.65 7.71 -20.70
CA LEU A 220 -6.09 7.58 -20.92
C LEU A 220 -6.48 7.69 -22.41
N LYS A 221 -5.94 8.69 -23.12
CA LYS A 221 -6.16 8.85 -24.56
C LYS A 221 -5.66 7.66 -25.38
N HIS A 222 -4.56 7.03 -24.96
CA HIS A 222 -4.07 5.81 -25.60
C HIS A 222 -5.01 4.63 -25.32
N ALA A 223 -5.48 4.46 -24.08
CA ALA A 223 -6.45 3.44 -23.71
C ALA A 223 -7.75 3.56 -24.53
N MET A 224 -8.25 4.77 -24.76
CA MET A 224 -9.44 5.00 -25.60
C MET A 224 -9.28 4.55 -27.07
N LYS A 225 -8.05 4.47 -27.58
CA LYS A 225 -7.80 4.03 -28.96
C LYS A 225 -7.80 2.51 -29.10
N THR A 226 -7.74 1.77 -28.00
CA THR A 226 -7.82 0.30 -28.03
C THR A 226 -9.29 -0.13 -28.01
N ALA A 227 -9.60 -1.27 -28.63
CA ALA A 227 -10.97 -1.77 -28.75
C ALA A 227 -11.65 -2.05 -27.39
N GLU A 228 -10.86 -2.14 -26.32
CA GLU A 228 -11.34 -2.47 -24.96
C GLU A 228 -11.48 -1.25 -24.04
N ALA A 229 -10.96 -0.07 -24.42
CA ALA A 229 -11.10 1.21 -23.72
C ALA A 229 -10.90 1.15 -22.18
N LYS A 230 -10.00 0.30 -21.69
CA LYS A 230 -9.72 0.16 -20.25
C LYS A 230 -8.42 0.86 -19.87
N TYR A 231 -8.46 1.69 -18.83
CA TYR A 231 -7.25 2.29 -18.27
C TYR A 231 -6.37 1.23 -17.59
N THR A 232 -5.13 1.12 -18.05
CA THR A 232 -4.07 0.36 -17.37
C THR A 232 -3.01 1.29 -16.84
N CYS A 233 -2.67 1.14 -15.56
CA CYS A 233 -1.55 1.84 -14.95
C CYS A 233 -0.23 1.47 -15.65
N ALA A 234 0.54 2.48 -16.08
CA ALA A 234 1.80 2.28 -16.80
C ALA A 234 2.88 1.53 -15.98
N PHE A 235 2.77 1.49 -14.64
CA PHE A 235 3.74 0.85 -13.75
C PHE A 235 3.30 -0.52 -13.28
N CYS A 236 2.02 -0.63 -12.90
CA CYS A 236 1.51 -1.88 -12.39
C CYS A 236 1.33 -2.91 -13.51
N LEU A 237 0.95 -2.47 -14.72
CA LEU A 237 0.34 -3.33 -15.74
C LEU A 237 -0.85 -4.17 -15.21
N CYS A 238 -1.26 -3.99 -13.94
CA CYS A 238 -2.41 -4.62 -13.31
C CYS A 238 -3.64 -4.25 -14.14
N GLU A 239 -4.35 -5.25 -14.63
CA GLU A 239 -5.66 -5.04 -15.24
C GLU A 239 -6.64 -4.46 -14.21
N PRO A 240 -7.63 -3.65 -14.64
CA PRO A 240 -8.69 -3.20 -13.75
C PRO A 240 -9.41 -4.42 -13.14
N GLY A 241 -9.37 -4.56 -11.81
CA GLY A 241 -10.02 -5.65 -11.08
C GLY A 241 -9.08 -6.63 -10.39
N GLN A 242 -7.77 -6.58 -10.65
CA GLN A 242 -6.79 -7.31 -9.83
C GLN A 242 -6.46 -6.51 -8.57
N SER A 243 -7.03 -6.94 -7.44
CA SER A 243 -6.94 -6.31 -6.11
C SER A 243 -5.56 -6.41 -5.44
N ILE A 244 -4.53 -6.86 -6.16
CA ILE A 244 -3.19 -7.13 -5.61
C ILE A 244 -2.17 -6.23 -6.32
N CYS A 245 -2.28 -4.93 -6.13
CA CYS A 245 -1.13 -4.05 -6.33
C CYS A 245 -0.82 -3.49 -4.93
N PHE A 246 0.18 -4.08 -4.28
CA PHE A 246 0.59 -3.81 -2.90
C PHE A 246 0.82 -2.31 -2.68
N THR A 247 0.12 -1.71 -1.72
CA THR A 247 0.51 -0.42 -1.15
C THR A 247 1.82 -0.63 -0.41
N SER A 248 2.89 -0.01 -0.89
CA SER A 248 4.26 -0.14 -0.42
C SER A 248 4.52 0.60 0.90
N ASP A 249 3.68 0.44 1.92
CA ASP A 249 3.90 1.04 3.25
C ASP A 249 4.93 0.26 4.09
N SER A 250 5.86 -0.44 3.43
CA SER A 250 7.05 -1.02 4.06
C SER A 250 8.29 -0.32 3.52
N PRO A 251 9.07 0.42 4.34
CA PRO A 251 10.33 1.05 3.91
C PRO A 251 11.42 0.03 3.56
N PHE A 252 11.13 -1.27 3.71
CA PHE A 252 11.92 -2.35 3.14
C PHE A 252 11.05 -3.07 2.12
N GLY A 253 11.27 -2.74 0.84
CA GLY A 253 10.84 -3.58 -0.27
C GLY A 253 11.45 -4.97 -0.12
N LEU A 254 10.74 -5.87 0.55
CA LEU A 254 11.02 -7.29 0.48
C LEU A 254 10.65 -7.72 -0.94
N LEU A 255 11.66 -7.76 -1.81
CA LEU A 255 11.72 -8.80 -2.84
C LEU A 255 11.27 -10.11 -2.17
N PRO A 256 10.39 -10.91 -2.80
CA PRO A 256 9.80 -12.08 -2.17
C PRO A 256 10.90 -12.87 -1.46
N VAL A 257 10.75 -13.06 -0.15
CA VAL A 257 11.74 -13.71 0.73
C VAL A 257 12.18 -15.07 0.16
N HIS A 258 11.37 -15.68 -0.71
CA HIS A 258 11.71 -16.85 -1.53
C HIS A 258 12.95 -16.69 -2.43
N TYR A 259 13.26 -15.51 -2.96
CA TYR A 259 14.44 -15.32 -3.83
C TYR A 259 15.77 -15.24 -3.06
N TRP A 260 15.75 -14.86 -1.77
CA TRP A 260 16.95 -14.82 -0.92
C TRP A 260 17.09 -16.06 -0.03
N THR A 261 15.97 -16.68 0.35
CA THR A 261 16.00 -17.93 1.14
C THR A 261 16.37 -19.15 0.32
N LEU A 262 16.02 -19.22 -0.98
CA LEU A 262 16.43 -20.35 -1.82
C LEU A 262 17.95 -20.46 -1.96
N PRO A 263 18.70 -19.38 -2.29
CA PRO A 263 20.16 -19.43 -2.36
C PRO A 263 20.78 -19.79 -1.02
N LEU A 264 20.30 -19.22 0.10
CA LEU A 264 20.81 -19.54 1.43
C LEU A 264 20.54 -21.00 1.83
N ALA A 265 19.33 -21.51 1.57
CA ALA A 265 18.96 -22.89 1.84
C ALA A 265 19.77 -23.87 0.97
N LEU A 266 19.95 -23.58 -0.33
CA LEU A 266 20.81 -24.36 -1.23
C LEU A 266 22.27 -24.34 -0.79
N THR A 267 22.77 -23.18 -0.36
CA THR A 267 24.16 -23.05 0.14
C THR A 267 24.34 -23.86 1.43
N LEU A 268 23.38 -23.78 2.36
CA LEU A 268 23.39 -24.57 3.59
C LEU A 268 23.33 -26.08 3.30
N LEU A 269 22.46 -26.50 2.38
CA LEU A 269 22.33 -27.90 1.98
C LEU A 269 23.60 -28.42 1.32
N LEU A 270 24.23 -27.61 0.45
CA LEU A 270 25.50 -27.93 -0.18
C LEU A 270 26.62 -28.08 0.87
N VAL A 271 26.69 -27.18 1.86
CA VAL A 271 27.65 -27.26 2.97
C VAL A 271 27.44 -28.55 3.77
N ILE A 272 26.19 -28.90 4.09
CA ILE A 272 25.87 -30.16 4.81
C ILE A 272 26.29 -31.38 4.00
N VAL A 273 26.03 -31.40 2.69
CA VAL A 273 26.42 -32.50 1.79
C VAL A 273 27.95 -32.62 1.71
N LEU A 274 28.66 -31.50 1.55
CA LEU A 274 30.13 -31.48 1.50
C LEU A 274 30.74 -31.95 2.83
N LEU A 275 30.19 -31.55 3.98
CA LEU A 275 30.63 -32.02 5.30
C LEU A 275 30.41 -33.52 5.51
N ARG A 276 29.43 -34.14 4.81
CA ARG A 276 29.21 -35.59 4.84
C ARG A 276 30.07 -36.37 3.86
N LEU A 277 30.34 -35.82 2.68
CA LEU A 277 31.13 -36.49 1.63
C LEU A 277 32.64 -36.43 1.89
N PHE A 278 33.12 -35.45 2.65
CA PHE A 278 34.55 -35.28 2.95
C PHE A 278 34.86 -35.49 4.44
N PRO A 279 35.01 -36.75 4.90
CA PRO A 279 35.30 -37.06 6.31
C PRO A 279 36.67 -36.53 6.80
N ILE A 280 37.52 -36.07 5.88
CA ILE A 280 38.82 -35.44 6.18
C ILE A 280 38.64 -34.10 6.92
N ALA A 281 37.47 -33.45 6.82
CA ALA A 281 37.17 -32.20 7.52
C ALA A 281 36.90 -32.36 9.03
N ARG A 282 36.84 -33.58 9.58
CA ARG A 282 36.62 -33.81 11.02
C ARG A 282 37.83 -33.53 11.91
N ALA A 283 39.03 -33.36 11.34
CA ALA A 283 40.25 -33.14 12.10
C ALA A 283 40.64 -31.65 12.24
N ALA A 284 39.98 -30.74 11.52
CA ALA A 284 40.21 -29.30 11.66
C ALA A 284 39.16 -28.67 12.59
N PRO A 285 39.53 -27.71 13.45
CA PRO A 285 38.55 -27.01 14.27
C PRO A 285 37.56 -26.29 13.34
N THR A 286 36.29 -26.65 13.47
CA THR A 286 35.16 -26.16 12.66
C THR A 286 35.10 -24.63 12.59
N SER A 287 35.63 -23.94 13.61
CA SER A 287 35.74 -22.48 13.65
C SER A 287 36.65 -21.89 12.56
N LEU A 288 37.78 -22.53 12.24
CA LEU A 288 38.73 -22.02 11.23
C LEU A 288 38.18 -22.16 9.81
N VAL A 289 37.52 -23.29 9.53
CA VAL A 289 36.90 -23.55 8.22
C VAL A 289 35.72 -22.62 7.97
N LEU A 290 34.87 -22.39 8.98
CA LEU A 290 33.75 -21.45 8.89
C LEU A 290 34.26 -20.01 8.71
N THR A 291 35.28 -19.59 9.46
CA THR A 291 35.85 -18.24 9.35
C THR A 291 36.43 -17.98 7.95
N ALA A 292 37.15 -18.94 7.38
CA ALA A 292 37.68 -18.85 6.02
C ALA A 292 36.56 -18.80 4.95
N LEU A 293 35.49 -19.59 5.12
CA LEU A 293 34.31 -19.56 4.25
C LEU A 293 33.58 -18.23 4.32
N PHE A 294 33.34 -17.68 5.51
CA PHE A 294 32.69 -16.38 5.69
C PHE A 294 33.54 -15.25 5.10
N SER A 295 34.86 -15.30 5.24
CA SER A 295 35.77 -14.33 4.62
C SER A 295 35.64 -14.36 3.10
N ARG A 296 35.68 -15.54 2.48
CA ARG A 296 35.53 -15.67 1.02
C ARG A 296 34.15 -15.25 0.51
N LEU A 297 33.10 -15.50 1.28
CA LEU A 297 31.74 -15.07 0.93
C LEU A 297 31.63 -13.54 0.95
N LYS A 298 32.22 -12.89 1.97
CA LYS A 298 32.31 -11.43 2.07
C LYS A 298 33.09 -10.82 0.91
N ASP A 299 34.22 -11.42 0.53
CA ASP A 299 35.02 -10.95 -0.60
C ASP A 299 34.28 -11.10 -1.93
N GLY A 300 33.55 -12.21 -2.13
CA GLY A 300 32.72 -12.44 -3.31
C GLY A 300 31.57 -11.44 -3.45
N ILE A 301 30.88 -11.11 -2.35
CA ILE A 301 29.82 -10.09 -2.32
C ILE A 301 30.40 -8.71 -2.64
N THR A 302 31.56 -8.39 -2.07
CA THR A 302 32.23 -7.09 -2.31
C THR A 302 32.64 -6.95 -3.77
N TYR A 303 33.25 -7.99 -4.35
CA TYR A 303 33.64 -8.02 -5.76
C TYR A 303 32.46 -7.80 -6.71
N GLU A 304 31.32 -8.45 -6.46
CA GLU A 304 30.18 -8.35 -7.37
C GLU A 304 29.47 -7.00 -7.26
N ASN A 305 29.43 -6.40 -6.06
CA ASN A 305 28.99 -5.02 -5.86
C ASN A 305 29.88 -4.01 -6.60
N ASP A 306 31.20 -4.19 -6.54
CA ASP A 306 32.15 -3.35 -7.27
C ASP A 306 32.00 -3.51 -8.80
N ARG A 307 31.76 -4.74 -9.27
CA ARG A 307 31.53 -5.04 -10.69
C ARG A 307 30.25 -4.39 -11.22
N ILE A 308 29.16 -4.45 -10.46
CA ILE A 308 27.88 -3.82 -10.80
C ILE A 308 28.04 -2.29 -10.80
N SER A 309 28.70 -1.74 -9.79
CA SER A 309 28.98 -0.29 -9.69
C SER A 309 29.82 0.22 -10.87
N SER A 310 30.82 -0.57 -11.29
CA SER A 310 31.67 -0.25 -12.46
C SER A 310 30.88 -0.29 -13.78
N LYS A 311 29.98 -1.27 -13.96
CA LYS A 311 29.11 -1.34 -15.15
C LYS A 311 28.13 -0.16 -15.22
N LEU A 312 27.59 0.27 -14.09
CA LEU A 312 26.71 1.45 -14.01
C LEU A 312 27.45 2.75 -14.31
N ALA A 313 28.72 2.86 -13.90
CA ALA A 313 29.57 4.00 -14.24
C ALA A 313 29.94 4.06 -15.73
N GLY A 314 30.04 2.91 -16.41
CA GLY A 314 30.43 2.82 -17.82
C GLY A 314 29.31 3.02 -18.86
N HIS A 315 28.06 3.20 -18.45
CA HIS A 315 26.90 3.33 -19.36
C HIS A 315 26.24 4.71 -19.38
N MET A 316 26.89 5.74 -18.81
CA MET A 316 26.40 7.12 -18.86
C MET A 316 27.04 7.88 -20.04
N PRO A 317 26.33 8.17 -21.15
CA PRO A 317 26.87 8.98 -22.24
C PRO A 317 27.09 10.43 -21.79
N GLY A 318 28.19 11.03 -22.25
CA GLY A 318 28.62 12.38 -21.89
C GLY A 318 27.58 13.45 -22.25
N SER A 319 27.21 14.28 -21.27
CA SER A 319 26.51 15.55 -21.50
C SER A 319 27.30 16.67 -20.83
N THR A 320 27.29 17.84 -21.45
CA THR A 320 28.18 18.96 -21.16
C THR A 320 27.56 19.92 -20.17
N ASP A 321 27.35 19.51 -18.92
CA ASP A 321 26.92 20.45 -17.88
C ASP A 321 27.60 20.18 -16.53
N GLY A 322 28.63 20.99 -16.24
CA GLY A 322 29.62 20.76 -15.18
C GLY A 322 29.21 21.22 -13.77
N GLY A 323 28.03 21.83 -13.59
CA GLY A 323 27.64 22.42 -12.29
C GLY A 323 26.79 21.51 -11.38
N ALA A 324 25.99 20.62 -11.96
CA ALA A 324 25.12 19.71 -11.21
C ALA A 324 25.83 18.37 -10.89
N ARG A 325 26.71 17.93 -11.79
CA ARG A 325 27.43 16.64 -11.70
C ARG A 325 28.35 16.54 -10.49
N THR A 326 29.06 17.63 -10.17
CA THR A 326 30.03 17.64 -9.06
C THR A 326 29.34 17.53 -7.70
N ARG A 327 28.11 18.07 -7.58
CA ARG A 327 27.34 18.02 -6.32
C ARG A 327 26.71 16.65 -6.08
N SER A 328 26.20 15.99 -7.12
CA SER A 328 25.64 14.63 -6.99
C SER A 328 26.73 13.57 -6.79
N ALA A 329 27.86 13.68 -7.50
CA ALA A 329 28.99 12.75 -7.32
C ALA A 329 29.64 12.88 -5.93
N MET A 330 29.76 14.11 -5.39
CA MET A 330 30.27 14.30 -4.02
C MET A 330 29.32 13.74 -2.96
N ARG A 331 28.00 13.83 -3.16
CA ARG A 331 27.00 13.28 -2.23
C ARG A 331 27.01 11.74 -2.21
N VAL A 332 27.09 11.11 -3.38
CA VAL A 332 27.20 9.64 -3.47
C VAL A 332 28.53 9.15 -2.88
N ALA A 333 29.64 9.85 -3.12
CA ALA A 333 30.93 9.52 -2.52
C ALA A 333 30.94 9.70 -0.99
N ALA A 334 30.23 10.69 -0.46
CA ALA A 334 30.10 10.92 0.99
C ALA A 334 29.29 9.79 1.67
N VAL A 335 28.16 9.39 1.07
CA VAL A 335 27.32 8.29 1.58
C VAL A 335 28.08 6.96 1.56
N LEU A 336 28.80 6.66 0.47
CA LEU A 336 29.61 5.43 0.37
C LEU A 336 30.79 5.43 1.36
N ARG A 337 31.37 6.60 1.65
CA ARG A 337 32.44 6.72 2.64
C ARG A 337 31.91 6.55 4.07
N GLN A 338 30.71 7.05 4.39
CA GLN A 338 30.03 6.84 5.68
C GLN A 338 29.66 5.36 5.93
N ILE A 339 29.16 4.67 4.90
CA ILE A 339 28.86 3.23 4.97
C ILE A 339 30.14 2.42 5.22
N ARG A 340 31.27 2.85 4.62
CA ARG A 340 32.57 2.17 4.79
C ARG A 340 33.18 2.36 6.17
N THR A 341 32.91 3.46 6.86
CA THR A 341 33.52 3.75 8.19
C THR A 341 32.65 3.33 9.37
N GLY A 342 31.41 2.89 9.15
CA GLY A 342 30.54 2.37 10.21
C GLY A 342 30.20 3.38 11.32
N SER A 343 30.22 4.69 11.03
CA SER A 343 29.91 5.72 12.03
C SER A 343 28.41 5.92 12.16
N ALA A 344 27.90 5.84 13.40
CA ALA A 344 26.52 6.17 13.73
C ALA A 344 26.24 7.67 13.55
N PHE A 345 24.99 8.00 13.21
CA PHE A 345 24.48 9.35 12.97
C PHE A 345 24.78 10.30 14.14
N GLY A 346 25.63 11.29 13.91
CA GLY A 346 25.74 12.48 14.76
C GLY A 346 24.74 13.53 14.30
N THR A 347 24.08 14.16 15.28
CA THR A 347 23.20 15.32 15.13
C THR A 347 23.91 16.46 14.40
N PHE A 348 23.33 16.94 13.30
CA PHE A 348 23.72 18.20 12.66
C PHE A 348 22.96 19.34 13.33
N ASP A 349 23.67 20.11 14.16
CA ASP A 349 23.23 21.43 14.59
C ASP A 349 23.41 22.46 13.46
N HIS A 350 22.56 23.48 13.53
CA HIS A 350 22.45 24.67 12.67
C HIS A 350 23.78 25.28 12.19
N CYS A 351 23.76 25.78 10.94
CA CYS A 351 24.41 27.03 10.59
C CYS A 351 23.52 27.84 9.65
N ASP A 352 23.35 29.11 10.02
CA ASP A 352 22.72 30.22 9.30
C ASP A 352 23.42 30.59 7.97
N MET A 353 22.60 31.23 7.12
CA MET A 353 22.83 31.91 5.82
C MET A 353 22.62 31.10 4.54
#